data_AF-A0A7C2VCU4-F1
#
_entry.id   AF-A0A7C2VCU4-F1
#
_cell.length_a   1.000
_cell.length_b   1.000
_cell.length_c   1.000
_cell.angle_alpha   90.00
_cell.angle_beta   90.00
_cell.angle_gamma   90.00
#
_symmetry.space_group_name_H-M   'P 1'
#
loop_
_entity.id
_entity.type
_entity.pdbx_description
1 polymer ?
#
loop_
_entity_poly.entity_id
_entity_poly.type
_entity_poly.pdbx_seq_one_letter_code
_entity_poly.pdbx_strand_id
1 'polypeptide(L)' 'MGCEIWVKVTAQGEAPPADPDELSFVTLDTASPYTVEYDGADGGKTAHYMLRWVKTSGDKGPWSETVSATITA' A
#
# COMPACT_ATOMS: atom_id res chain seq x y z
N MET A 1 14.23 -8.71 -8.70
CA MET A 1 13.40 -8.06 -7.67
C MET A 1 12.02 -7.81 -8.23
N GLY A 2 11.12 -7.22 -7.45
CA GLY A 2 9.74 -6.96 -7.85
C GLY A 2 9.23 -5.60 -7.38
N CYS A 3 7.98 -5.57 -6.94
CA CYS A 3 7.26 -4.35 -6.60
C CYS A 3 7.11 -4.24 -5.07
N GLU A 4 7.58 -3.14 -4.47
CA GLU A 4 7.23 -2.87 -3.08
C GLU A 4 5.79 -2.38 -3.00
N ILE A 5 5.03 -2.96 -2.07
CA ILE A 5 3.67 -2.58 -1.74
C ILE A 5 3.70 -1.90 -0.38
N TRP A 6 3.12 -0.71 -0.31
CA TRP A 6 3.03 0.11 0.89
C TRP A 6 1.59 0.56 1.12
N VAL A 7 1.19 0.68 2.38
CA VAL A 7 -0.18 1.03 2.74
C VAL A 7 -0.26 1.97 3.94
N LYS A 8 -1.24 2.87 3.94
CA LYS A 8 -1.73 3.54 5.14
C LYS A 8 -3.22 3.27 5.28
N VAL A 9 -3.64 2.80 6.45
CA VAL A 9 -5.06 2.61 6.78
C VAL A 9 -5.54 3.82 7.57
N THR A 10 -6.63 4.43 7.13
CA THR A 10 -7.22 5.64 7.72
C THR A 10 -8.70 5.43 8.02
N ALA A 11 -9.30 6.30 8.84
CA ALA A 11 -10.74 6.27 9.04
C ALA A 11 -11.49 6.57 7.72
N GLN A 12 -12.74 6.13 7.60
CA GLN A 12 -13.54 6.41 6.40
C GLN A 12 -13.68 7.92 6.17
N GLY A 13 -13.34 8.39 4.97
CA GLY A 13 -13.45 9.80 4.59
C GLY A 13 -12.31 10.69 5.09
N GLU A 14 -11.31 10.12 5.77
CA GLU A 14 -10.06 10.82 6.08
C GLU A 14 -9.23 11.03 4.80
N ALA A 15 -8.39 12.07 4.80
CA ALA A 15 -7.56 12.37 3.64
C ALA A 15 -6.54 11.25 3.35
N PRO A 16 -6.28 10.92 2.07
CA PRO A 16 -5.17 10.04 1.70
C PRO A 16 -3.82 10.57 2.19
N PRO A 17 -2.80 9.70 2.36
CA PRO A 17 -1.45 10.13 2.71
C PRO A 17 -0.94 11.19 1.72
N ALA A 18 -0.31 12.24 2.25
CA ALA A 18 0.27 13.31 1.45
C ALA A 18 1.70 12.98 1.02
N ASP A 19 2.39 12.15 1.80
CA ASP A 19 3.77 11.71 1.53
C ASP A 19 3.95 10.19 1.73
N PRO A 20 4.81 9.53 0.92
CA PRO A 20 5.13 8.12 1.08
C PRO A 20 5.69 7.73 2.46
N ASP A 21 6.30 8.65 3.20
CA ASP A 21 6.84 8.40 4.55
C ASP A 21 5.73 8.12 5.59
N GLU A 22 4.47 8.42 5.26
CA GLU A 22 3.31 8.09 6.09
C GLU A 22 2.84 6.63 5.92
N LEU A 23 3.36 5.91 4.92
CA LEU A 23 2.95 4.55 4.61
C LEU A 23 3.77 3.53 5.41
N SER A 24 3.14 2.39 5.67
CA SER A 24 3.79 1.19 6.21
C SER A 24 4.10 0.20 5.09
N PHE A 25 5.29 -0.40 5.15
CA PHE A 25 5.70 -1.44 4.20
C PHE A 25 4.86 -2.70 4.41
N VAL A 26 4.32 -3.25 3.32
CA VAL A 26 3.57 -4.52 3.33
C VAL A 26 4.49 -5.65 2.90
N THR A 27 5.01 -5.59 1.67
CA THR A 27 5.83 -6.66 1.10
C THR A 27 6.59 -6.20 -0.15
N LEU A 28 7.59 -6.99 -0.57
CA LEU A 28 8.19 -6.94 -1.89
C LEU A 28 7.58 -8.08 -2.72
N ASP A 29 6.55 -7.78 -3.51
CA ASP A 29 5.90 -8.77 -4.36
C ASP A 29 6.76 -9.10 -5.59
N THR A 30 7.09 -10.37 -5.76
CA THR A 30 7.81 -10.89 -6.93
C THR A 30 6.92 -11.70 -7.87
N ALA A 31 5.66 -11.97 -7.50
CA ALA A 31 4.73 -12.77 -8.28
C ALA A 31 3.27 -12.40 -7.95
N SER A 32 2.62 -11.68 -8.86
CA SER A 32 1.26 -11.22 -8.67
C SER A 32 0.21 -12.30 -8.96
N PRO A 33 -0.97 -12.26 -8.30
CA PRO A 33 -1.40 -11.26 -7.32
C PRO A 33 -0.86 -11.52 -5.90
N TYR A 34 -0.63 -10.44 -5.15
CA TYR A 34 -0.48 -10.47 -3.70
C TYR A 34 -1.79 -10.09 -3.02
N THR A 35 -2.19 -10.82 -1.99
CA THR A 35 -3.40 -10.54 -1.19
C THR A 35 -3.00 -10.01 0.17
N VAL A 36 -3.48 -8.81 0.49
CA VAL A 36 -3.31 -8.19 1.83
C VAL A 36 -4.49 -8.61 2.70
N GLU A 37 -4.20 -9.19 3.85
CA GLU A 37 -5.21 -9.51 4.87
C GLU A 37 -5.29 -8.38 5.90
N TYR A 38 -6.51 -8.11 6.36
CA TYR A 38 -6.80 -7.10 7.37
C TYR A 38 -7.52 -7.73 8.55
N ASP A 39 -7.28 -7.19 9.75
CA ASP A 39 -8.04 -7.57 10.93
C ASP A 39 -9.47 -7.02 10.86
N GLY A 40 -10.41 -7.71 11.51
CA GLY A 40 -11.81 -7.24 11.57
C GLY A 40 -11.98 -5.85 12.18
N ALA A 41 -11.01 -5.40 12.99
CA ALA A 41 -10.98 -4.04 13.55
C ALA A 41 -10.71 -2.94 12.51
N ASP A 42 -10.28 -3.31 11.30
CA ASP A 42 -10.09 -2.40 10.18
C ASP A 42 -11.31 -2.33 9.24
N GLY A 43 -12.35 -3.12 9.50
CA GLY A 43 -13.61 -3.06 8.76
C GLY A 43 -14.19 -1.64 8.72
N GLY A 44 -14.54 -1.18 7.52
CA GLY A 44 -15.05 0.17 7.25
C GLY A 44 -13.98 1.26 7.11
N LYS A 45 -12.70 0.97 7.40
CA LYS A 45 -11.58 1.89 7.15
C LYS A 45 -11.20 1.92 5.67
N THR A 46 -10.36 2.88 5.29
CA THR A 46 -9.82 2.99 3.93
C THR A 46 -8.35 2.60 3.91
N ALA A 47 -7.98 1.65 3.05
CA ALA A 47 -6.60 1.33 2.74
C ALA A 47 -6.12 2.17 1.55
N HIS A 48 -5.09 2.98 1.75
CA HIS A 48 -4.43 3.77 0.71
C HIS A 48 -3.09 3.13 0.34
N TYR A 49 -2.97 2.64 -0.88
CA TYR A 49 -1.78 1.99 -1.41
C TYR A 49 -0.97 2.89 -2.31
N MET A 50 0.36 2.80 -2.17
CA MET A 50 1.32 3.30 -3.15
C MET A 50 2.37 2.21 -3.39
N LEU A 51 2.76 2.04 -4.65
CA LEU A 51 3.66 0.99 -5.09
C LEU A 51 4.88 1.59 -5.79
N ARG A 52 6.01 0.87 -5.77
CA ARG A 52 7.17 1.21 -6.60
C ARG A 52 7.97 -0.01 -7.00
N TRP A 53 8.54 0.02 -8.20
CA TRP A 53 9.49 -1.01 -8.63
C TRP A 53 10.84 -0.82 -7.93
N VAL A 54 11.39 -1.91 -7.41
CA VAL A 54 12.81 -1.94 -6.98
C VAL A 54 13.64 -2.47 -8.15
N LYS A 55 14.94 -2.16 -8.22
CA LYS A 55 16.07 -2.68 -9.04
C LYS A 55 16.63 -4.02 -8.58
N THR A 56 17.21 -4.86 -9.45
CA THR A 56 18.07 -5.95 -8.96
C THR A 56 19.32 -5.37 -8.33
N SER A 57 19.71 -4.16 -8.75
CA SER A 57 20.69 -3.28 -8.11
C SER A 57 20.24 -2.71 -6.75
N GLY A 58 18.95 -2.81 -6.39
CA GLY A 58 18.36 -2.13 -5.23
C GLY A 58 17.80 -0.73 -5.51
N ASP A 59 18.04 -0.16 -6.70
CA ASP A 59 17.54 1.18 -7.06
C ASP A 59 16.01 1.24 -7.03
N LYS A 60 15.44 2.26 -6.42
CA LYS A 60 13.98 2.41 -6.32
C LYS A 60 13.46 3.32 -7.43
N GLY A 61 12.44 2.84 -8.15
CA GLY A 61 11.70 3.61 -9.14
C GLY A 61 10.80 4.66 -8.50
N PRO A 62 10.12 5.48 -9.33
CA PRO A 62 9.13 6.42 -8.84
C PRO A 62 7.95 5.68 -8.19
N TRP A 63 7.28 6.37 -7.27
CA TRP A 63 6.02 5.92 -6.70
C TRP A 63 4.89 5.97 -7.73
N SER A 64 3.93 5.05 -7.60
CA SER A 64 2.64 5.14 -8.27
C SER A 64 1.80 6.29 -7.72
N GLU A 65 0.68 6.57 -8.38
CA GLU A 65 -0.42 7.32 -7.76
C GLU A 65 -0.97 6.53 -6.55
N THR A 66 -1.66 7.25 -5.66
CA THR A 66 -2.34 6.65 -4.51
C THR A 66 -3.63 5.98 -4.94
N VAL A 67 -3.75 4.68 -4.67
CA VAL A 67 -4.96 3.89 -4.93
C VAL A 67 -5.65 3.58 -3.60
N SER A 68 -6.96 3.83 -3.50
CA SER A 68 -7.70 3.70 -2.24
C SER A 68 -8.85 2.71 -2.38
N ALA A 69 -9.05 1.89 -1.34
CA ALA A 69 -10.16 0.96 -1.26
C ALA A 69 -10.69 0.86 0.17
N THR A 70 -12.01 0.75 0.33
CA THR A 70 -12.64 0.48 1.63
C THR A 70 -12.45 -0.99 2.00
N ILE A 71 -12.02 -1.24 3.23
CA ILE A 71 -11.91 -2.58 3.79
C ILE A 71 -13.31 -3.02 4.21
N THR A 72 -13.80 -4.14 3.68
CA THR A 72 -15.10 -4.69 4.11
C THR A 72 -14.98 -5.25 5.53
N ALA A 73 -16.04 -5.05 6.32
CA ALA A 73 -16.24 -5.77 7.58
C ALA A 73 -16.81 -7.18 7.32
#